data_AF-A0A6S7JVA7-F1
#
_entry.id   AF-A0A6S7JVA7-F1
#
_cell.length_a   1.000
_cell.length_b   1.000
_cell.length_c   1.000
_cell.angle_alpha   90.00
_cell.angle_beta   90.00
_cell.angle_gamma   90.00
#
_symmetry.space_group_name_H-M   'P 1'
#
loop_
_entity.id
_entity.type
_entity.pdbx_description
1 polymer ?
#
loop_
_entity_poly.entity_id
_entity_poly.type
_entity_poly.pdbx_seq_one_letter_code
_entity_poly.pdbx_strand_id
1 'polypeptide(L)'
;MKEDWRKNKKKEGSAVGGPYLSVHLRRADFLYARKNFVPTLDGAVKQIKTIMEKQKLDTVFLAADAPENEINYLKERLPLVKYEPTRPVLKKYGDGGVAIIDQWICAHAKYFVGTKESTFSFRIQEERDILGFNADTIFNCLCSDKEIGTCEQPTR
;
A
#
# COMPACT_ATOMS: atom_id res chain seq x y z
N MET A 1 -12.37 -16.24 -1.24
CA MET A 1 -13.16 -15.72 -2.37
C MET A 1 -14.05 -16.85 -2.88
N LYS A 2 -15.23 -16.58 -3.47
CA LYS A 2 -15.94 -17.64 -4.21
C LYS A 2 -15.20 -17.87 -5.53
N GLU A 3 -15.07 -19.12 -5.97
CA GLU A 3 -14.38 -19.45 -7.23
C GLU A 3 -15.08 -18.80 -8.44
N ASP A 4 -16.41 -18.74 -8.45
CA ASP A 4 -17.17 -17.96 -9.43
C ASP A 4 -17.32 -16.51 -8.96
N TRP A 5 -16.50 -15.62 -9.53
CA TRP A 5 -16.47 -14.19 -9.19
C TRP A 5 -17.82 -13.48 -9.40
N ARG A 6 -18.68 -13.97 -10.32
CA ARG A 6 -20.03 -13.39 -10.55
C ARG A 6 -20.95 -13.55 -9.35
N LYS A 7 -20.64 -14.50 -8.46
CA LYS A 7 -21.37 -14.74 -7.21
C LYS A 7 -20.76 -13.99 -6.03
N ASN A 8 -19.70 -13.21 -6.25
CA ASN A 8 -19.02 -12.44 -5.21
C ASN A 8 -19.78 -11.13 -4.97
N LYS A 9 -20.77 -11.19 -4.07
CA LYS A 9 -21.50 -10.02 -3.56
C LYS A 9 -21.14 -9.81 -2.11
N LYS A 10 -19.98 -9.20 -1.86
CA LYS A 10 -19.53 -8.88 -0.50
C LYS A 10 -20.23 -7.62 -0.02
N LYS A 11 -20.66 -7.63 1.24
CA LYS A 11 -21.17 -6.41 1.89
C LYS A 11 -19.96 -5.57 2.31
N GLU A 12 -20.05 -4.26 2.13
CA GLU A 12 -19.03 -3.34 2.66
C GLU A 12 -18.81 -3.58 4.16
N GLY A 13 -17.55 -3.55 4.59
CA GLY A 13 -17.14 -3.80 5.97
C GLY A 13 -17.25 -5.26 6.42
N SER A 14 -17.53 -6.21 5.51
CA SER A 14 -17.52 -7.65 5.85
C SER A 14 -16.10 -8.24 5.90
N ALA A 15 -15.11 -7.56 5.31
CA ALA A 15 -13.71 -7.95 5.40
C ALA A 15 -12.98 -7.17 6.51
N VAL A 16 -12.14 -7.90 7.26
CA VAL A 16 -11.31 -7.33 8.35
C VAL A 16 -9.86 -7.16 7.93
N GLY A 17 -9.31 -8.11 7.18
CA GLY A 17 -7.89 -8.14 6.78
C GLY A 17 -6.96 -8.73 7.84
N GLY A 18 -5.71 -9.00 7.44
CA GLY A 18 -4.65 -9.47 8.33
C GLY A 18 -4.11 -8.36 9.23
N PRO A 19 -3.47 -8.68 10.36
CA PRO A 19 -3.06 -7.73 11.40
C PRO A 19 -1.81 -6.92 11.01
N TYR A 20 -1.83 -6.27 9.85
CA TYR A 20 -0.75 -5.43 9.35
C TYR A 20 -1.29 -4.23 8.58
N LEU A 21 -0.48 -3.17 8.55
CA LEU A 21 -0.66 -2.02 7.68
C LEU A 21 0.00 -2.32 6.35
N SER A 22 -0.68 -2.06 5.24
CA SER A 22 -0.03 -2.06 3.93
C SER A 22 0.21 -0.65 3.43
N VAL A 23 1.43 -0.42 2.96
CA VAL A 23 1.87 0.83 2.36
C VAL A 23 2.32 0.57 0.93
N HIS A 24 1.75 1.30 -0.02
CA HIS A 24 2.30 1.39 -1.38
C HIS A 24 2.99 2.75 -1.56
N LEU A 25 4.32 2.71 -1.73
CA LEU A 25 5.17 3.88 -1.88
C LEU A 25 5.82 3.90 -3.27
N ARG A 26 5.26 4.71 -4.16
CA ARG A 26 5.80 4.95 -5.52
C ARG A 26 6.81 6.08 -5.47
N ARG A 27 8.07 5.81 -5.79
CA ARG A 27 9.17 6.79 -5.75
C ARG A 27 9.81 7.05 -7.10
N ALA A 28 10.13 6.03 -7.89
CA ALA A 28 11.06 6.13 -9.02
C ALA A 28 10.86 7.37 -9.92
N ASP A 29 9.89 7.35 -10.82
CA ASP A 29 9.59 8.45 -11.74
C ASP A 29 8.89 9.63 -11.02
N PHE A 30 8.21 9.34 -9.91
CA PHE A 30 7.46 10.32 -9.13
C PHE A 30 8.36 11.36 -8.44
N LEU A 31 9.59 10.97 -8.06
CA LEU A 31 10.59 11.89 -7.52
C LEU A 31 11.04 12.94 -8.52
N TYR A 32 10.85 12.76 -9.83
CA TYR A 32 11.19 13.76 -10.84
C TYR A 32 9.95 14.50 -11.34
N ALA A 33 8.86 13.79 -11.60
CA ALA A 33 7.66 14.34 -12.21
C ALA A 33 6.65 14.93 -11.21
N ARG A 34 6.67 14.51 -9.93
CA ARG A 34 5.59 14.75 -8.95
C ARG A 34 6.09 15.05 -7.54
N LYS A 35 7.25 15.72 -7.39
CA LYS A 35 7.88 16.03 -6.08
C LYS A 35 6.94 16.64 -5.04
N ASN A 36 5.96 17.44 -5.46
CA ASN A 36 5.04 18.13 -4.55
C ASN A 36 3.94 17.23 -3.99
N PHE A 37 3.75 16.02 -4.51
CA PHE A 37 2.66 15.11 -4.12
C PHE A 37 3.15 13.86 -3.39
N VAL A 38 4.46 13.66 -3.28
CA VAL A 38 5.05 12.51 -2.59
C VAL A 38 5.76 12.96 -1.30
N PRO A 39 5.67 12.18 -0.21
CA PRO A 39 6.41 12.48 1.00
C PRO A 39 7.92 12.27 0.84
N THR A 40 8.69 12.93 1.69
CA THR A 40 10.07 12.50 1.97
C THR A 40 10.07 11.14 2.69
N LEU A 41 11.24 10.50 2.85
CA LEU A 41 11.31 9.27 3.63
C LEU A 41 10.93 9.51 5.10
N ASP A 42 11.39 10.61 5.69
CA ASP A 42 11.00 11.02 7.05
C ASP A 42 9.50 11.32 7.15
N GLY A 43 8.94 12.04 6.16
CA GLY A 43 7.51 12.31 6.07
C GLY A 43 6.67 11.04 5.97
N ALA A 44 7.14 10.04 5.20
CA ALA A 44 6.49 8.74 5.10
C ALA A 44 6.57 7.98 6.43
N VAL A 45 7.74 7.93 7.07
CA VAL A 45 7.92 7.29 8.39
C VAL A 45 6.98 7.89 9.43
N LYS A 46 6.88 9.23 9.49
CA LYS A 46 6.00 9.93 10.43
C LYS A 46 4.53 9.54 10.20
N GLN A 47 4.06 9.57 8.96
CA GLN A 47 2.68 9.21 8.62
C GLN A 47 2.38 7.75 8.92
N ILE A 48 3.29 6.83 8.56
CA ILE A 48 3.14 5.40 8.81
C ILE A 48 3.02 5.12 10.31
N LYS A 49 3.88 5.71 11.15
CA LYS A 49 3.80 5.57 12.63
C LYS A 49 2.47 6.05 13.19
N THR A 50 2.01 7.23 12.79
CA THR A 50 0.69 7.75 13.20
C THR A 50 -0.45 6.80 12.83
N ILE A 51 -0.42 6.22 11.62
CA ILE A 51 -1.43 5.26 11.18
C ILE A 51 -1.35 3.96 12.00
N MET A 52 -0.15 3.44 12.24
CA MET A 52 0.06 2.25 13.05
C MET A 52 -0.49 2.41 14.47
N GLU A 53 -0.19 3.53 15.13
CA GLU A 53 -0.70 3.85 16.47
C GLU A 53 -2.24 3.93 16.48
N LYS A 54 -2.81 4.66 15.52
CA LYS A 54 -4.27 4.84 15.40
C LYS A 54 -4.99 3.50 15.15
N GLN A 55 -4.43 2.65 14.30
CA GLN A 55 -5.04 1.37 13.91
C GLN A 55 -4.64 0.19 14.81
N LYS A 56 -3.72 0.43 15.78
CA LYS A 56 -3.14 -0.58 16.68
C LYS A 56 -2.51 -1.73 15.91
N LEU A 57 -1.61 -1.39 14.99
CA LEU A 57 -0.88 -2.31 14.12
C LEU A 57 0.62 -2.25 14.45
N ASP A 58 1.27 -3.41 14.45
CA ASP A 58 2.69 -3.57 14.79
C ASP A 58 3.57 -3.94 13.59
N THR A 59 2.95 -4.28 12.46
CA THR A 59 3.62 -4.78 11.26
C THR A 59 3.25 -3.95 10.04
N VAL A 60 4.23 -3.59 9.22
CA VAL A 60 4.04 -2.85 7.96
C VAL A 60 4.50 -3.69 6.77
N PHE A 61 3.61 -3.98 5.83
CA PHE A 61 3.99 -4.49 4.52
C PHE A 61 4.22 -3.34 3.54
N LEU A 62 5.41 -3.31 2.91
CA LEU A 62 5.78 -2.27 1.93
C LEU A 62 5.83 -2.84 0.51
N ALA A 63 4.98 -2.30 -0.36
CA ALA A 63 5.14 -2.38 -1.81
C ALA A 63 5.79 -1.08 -2.31
N ALA A 64 7.02 -1.15 -2.83
CA ALA A 64 7.75 0.03 -3.28
C ALA A 64 8.75 -0.27 -4.39
N ASP A 65 8.84 0.65 -5.34
CA ASP A 65 9.81 0.68 -6.45
C ASP A 65 11.05 1.52 -6.12
N ALA A 66 11.37 1.63 -4.83
CA ALA A 66 12.50 2.39 -4.31
C ALA A 66 13.81 1.57 -4.33
N PRO A 67 14.98 2.22 -4.50
CA PRO A 67 16.28 1.57 -4.41
C PRO A 67 16.55 1.03 -2.99
N GLU A 68 17.43 0.05 -2.90
CA GLU A 68 17.68 -0.71 -1.67
C GLU A 68 18.11 0.15 -0.47
N ASN A 69 18.89 1.21 -0.71
CA ASN A 69 19.31 2.15 0.34
C ASN A 69 18.12 2.87 0.99
N GLU A 70 17.10 3.24 0.22
CA GLU A 70 15.89 3.86 0.76
C GLU A 70 15.00 2.85 1.49
N ILE A 71 14.92 1.61 0.98
CA ILE A 71 14.22 0.52 1.67
C ILE A 71 14.88 0.23 3.02
N ASN A 72 16.21 0.16 3.07
CA ASN A 72 16.96 -0.06 4.31
C ASN A 72 16.76 1.09 5.30
N TYR A 73 16.78 2.33 4.81
CA TYR A 73 16.46 3.50 5.63
C TYR A 73 15.09 3.39 6.31
N LEU A 74 14.07 2.90 5.58
CA LEU A 74 12.73 2.67 6.14
C LEU A 74 12.69 1.48 7.10
N LYS A 75 13.36 0.36 6.78
CA LYS A 75 13.46 -0.85 7.62
C LYS A 75 14.11 -0.55 8.98
N GLU A 76 15.06 0.38 9.06
CA GLU A 76 15.68 0.80 10.32
C GLU A 76 14.72 1.55 11.27
N ARG A 77 13.64 2.13 10.73
CA ARG A 77 12.74 3.06 11.46
C ARG A 77 11.33 2.51 11.66
N LEU A 78 10.98 1.44 10.95
CA LEU A 78 9.66 0.83 10.90
C LEU A 78 9.78 -0.70 10.92
N PRO A 79 8.85 -1.43 11.56
CA PRO A 79 8.79 -2.90 11.52
C PRO A 79 8.27 -3.39 10.17
N LEU A 80 9.14 -3.27 9.17
CA LEU A 80 8.79 -3.35 7.76
C LEU A 80 9.13 -4.72 7.16
N VAL A 81 8.14 -5.31 6.50
CA VAL A 81 8.25 -6.53 5.73
C VAL A 81 8.05 -6.17 4.25
N LYS A 82 8.91 -6.68 3.38
CA LYS A 82 8.81 -6.54 1.93
C LYS A 82 8.87 -7.94 1.31
N TYR A 83 8.07 -8.17 0.27
CA TYR A 83 8.17 -9.40 -0.49
C TYR A 83 9.42 -9.34 -1.39
N GLU A 84 10.31 -10.31 -1.21
CA GLU A 84 11.52 -10.46 -2.01
C GLU A 84 11.39 -11.76 -2.83
N PRO A 85 11.07 -11.67 -4.14
CA PRO A 85 10.84 -12.86 -4.94
C PRO A 85 12.15 -13.64 -5.11
N THR A 86 12.08 -14.96 -4.97
CA THR A 86 13.21 -15.82 -5.32
C THR A 86 13.45 -15.81 -6.82
N ARG A 87 14.68 -16.10 -7.27
CA ARG A 87 15.01 -16.17 -8.71
C ARG A 87 14.04 -17.08 -9.50
N PRO A 88 13.64 -18.27 -9.01
CA PRO A 88 12.65 -19.10 -9.70
C PRO A 88 11.28 -18.43 -9.83
N VAL A 89 10.81 -17.73 -8.79
CA VAL A 89 9.54 -17.00 -8.81
C VAL A 89 9.60 -15.86 -9.84
N LEU A 90 10.67 -15.07 -9.81
CA LEU A 90 10.85 -13.97 -10.75
C LEU A 90 10.93 -14.47 -12.20
N LYS A 91 11.64 -15.56 -12.46
CA LYS A 91 11.71 -16.17 -13.80
C LYS A 91 10.35 -16.70 -14.28
N LYS A 92 9.52 -17.21 -13.36
CA LYS A 92 8.21 -17.79 -13.69
C LYS A 92 7.15 -16.73 -13.94
N TYR A 93 7.10 -15.70 -13.11
CA TYR A 93 6.00 -14.72 -13.10
C TYR A 93 6.38 -13.36 -13.68
N GLY A 94 7.67 -13.09 -13.89
CA GLY A 94 8.19 -11.80 -14.34
C GLY A 94 7.92 -10.68 -13.34
N ASP A 95 8.32 -9.46 -13.71
CA ASP A 95 8.11 -8.28 -12.87
C ASP A 95 6.62 -7.97 -12.67
N GLY A 96 5.81 -8.14 -13.73
CA GLY A 96 4.37 -7.94 -13.67
C GLY A 96 3.67 -8.90 -12.71
N GLY A 97 4.04 -10.18 -12.71
CA GLY A 97 3.46 -11.14 -11.77
C GLY A 97 3.90 -10.93 -10.33
N VAL A 98 5.14 -10.51 -10.10
CA VAL A 98 5.61 -10.09 -8.77
C VAL A 98 4.83 -8.86 -8.29
N ALA A 99 4.58 -7.89 -9.18
CA ALA A 99 3.75 -6.73 -8.88
C ALA A 99 2.32 -7.12 -8.48
N ILE A 100 1.72 -8.13 -9.10
CA ILE A 100 0.42 -8.68 -8.69
C ILE A 100 0.48 -9.33 -7.31
N ILE A 101 1.58 -10.01 -6.96
CA ILE A 101 1.77 -10.58 -5.61
C ILE A 101 1.80 -9.46 -4.56
N ASP A 102 2.54 -8.37 -4.82
CA ASP A 102 2.55 -7.20 -3.94
C ASP A 102 1.14 -6.61 -3.79
N GLN A 103 0.42 -6.37 -4.90
CA GLN A 103 -0.96 -5.86 -4.86
C GLN A 103 -1.88 -6.77 -4.05
N TRP A 104 -1.75 -8.09 -4.21
CA TRP A 104 -2.55 -9.07 -3.49
C TRP A 104 -2.28 -9.02 -1.98
N ILE A 105 -1.01 -8.96 -1.56
CA ILE A 105 -0.66 -8.81 -0.13
C ILE A 105 -1.19 -7.48 0.40
N CYS A 106 -1.06 -6.38 -0.36
CA CYS A 106 -1.61 -5.09 0.00
C CYS A 106 -3.13 -5.11 0.19
N ALA A 107 -3.85 -5.77 -0.72
CA ALA A 107 -5.30 -5.86 -0.70
C ALA A 107 -5.83 -6.59 0.54
N HIS A 108 -5.04 -7.46 1.17
CA HIS A 108 -5.47 -8.26 2.33
C HIS A 108 -5.11 -7.64 3.69
N ALA A 109 -4.50 -6.46 3.72
CA ALA A 109 -4.15 -5.76 4.96
C ALA A 109 -5.38 -5.24 5.71
N LYS A 110 -5.27 -5.06 7.03
CA LYS A 110 -6.34 -4.41 7.83
C LYS A 110 -6.55 -2.96 7.44
N TYR A 111 -5.47 -2.27 7.08
CA TYR A 111 -5.51 -0.89 6.60
C TYR A 111 -4.55 -0.74 5.43
N PHE A 112 -4.96 0.01 4.41
CA PHE A 112 -4.13 0.31 3.24
C PHE A 112 -3.94 1.83 3.11
N VAL A 113 -2.71 2.23 2.80
CA VAL A 113 -2.37 3.60 2.39
C VAL A 113 -1.47 3.54 1.15
N GLY A 114 -1.89 4.24 0.09
CA GLY A 114 -1.19 4.26 -1.19
C GLY A 114 -0.40 5.54 -1.44
N THR A 115 0.07 5.66 -2.68
CA THR A 115 0.61 6.91 -3.24
C THR A 115 -0.44 7.59 -4.10
N LYS A 116 -0.57 8.92 -3.98
CA LYS A 116 -1.51 9.75 -4.74
C LYS A 116 -1.30 9.57 -6.26
N GLU A 117 -2.40 9.47 -7.01
CA GLU A 117 -2.42 9.30 -8.48
C GLU A 117 -1.68 8.06 -9.03
N SER A 118 -1.30 7.10 -8.19
CA SER A 118 -0.68 5.87 -8.69
C SER A 118 -1.71 4.85 -9.15
N THR A 119 -1.62 4.43 -10.42
CA THR A 119 -2.44 3.35 -10.97
C THR A 119 -2.25 2.03 -10.23
N PHE A 120 -1.07 1.79 -9.66
CA PHE A 120 -0.81 0.63 -8.79
C PHE A 120 -1.64 0.71 -7.51
N SER A 121 -1.71 1.88 -6.86
CA SER A 121 -2.60 2.10 -5.71
C SER A 121 -4.07 1.89 -6.09
N PHE A 122 -4.50 2.36 -7.26
CA PHE A 122 -5.88 2.24 -7.71
C PHE A 122 -6.31 0.78 -7.85
N ARG A 123 -5.45 -0.09 -8.40
CA ARG A 123 -5.77 -1.54 -8.49
C ARG A 123 -5.91 -2.19 -7.12
N ILE A 124 -5.11 -1.78 -6.14
CA ILE A 124 -5.25 -2.27 -4.76
C ILE A 124 -6.57 -1.78 -4.15
N GLN A 125 -6.95 -0.52 -4.38
CA GLN A 125 -8.20 0.03 -3.86
C GLN A 125 -9.42 -0.69 -4.41
N GLU A 126 -9.46 -0.91 -5.73
CA GLU A 126 -10.50 -1.69 -6.41
C GLU A 126 -10.59 -3.12 -5.86
N GLU A 127 -9.44 -3.81 -5.68
CA GLU A 127 -9.43 -5.17 -5.13
C GLU A 127 -9.97 -5.21 -3.70
N ARG A 128 -9.62 -4.22 -2.86
CA ARG A 128 -10.15 -4.12 -1.49
C ARG A 128 -11.66 -3.86 -1.47
N ASP A 129 -12.17 -3.07 -2.40
CA ASP A 129 -13.60 -2.85 -2.56
C ASP A 129 -14.33 -4.14 -2.95
N ILE A 130 -13.79 -4.90 -3.93
CA ILE A 130 -14.29 -6.23 -4.32
C ILE A 130 -14.28 -7.22 -3.16
N LEU A 131 -13.28 -7.15 -2.28
CA LEU A 131 -13.18 -8.00 -1.08
C LEU A 131 -14.18 -7.59 0.02
N GLY A 132 -14.76 -6.39 -0.05
CA GLY A 132 -15.75 -5.87 0.89
C GLY A 132 -15.13 -5.25 2.14
N PHE A 133 -13.96 -4.64 2.03
CA PHE A 133 -13.40 -3.80 3.10
C PHE A 133 -14.24 -2.54 3.29
N ASN A 134 -14.09 -1.86 4.42
CA ASN A 134 -14.73 -0.57 4.65
C ASN A 134 -13.95 0.55 3.92
N ALA A 135 -14.64 1.46 3.25
CA ALA A 135 -14.04 2.54 2.47
C ALA A 135 -12.96 3.35 3.23
N ASP A 136 -13.14 3.57 4.55
CA ASP A 136 -12.19 4.30 5.40
C ASP A 136 -10.82 3.61 5.51
N THR A 137 -10.76 2.30 5.19
CA THR A 137 -9.52 1.48 5.22
C THR A 137 -8.92 1.26 3.83
N ILE A 138 -9.54 1.83 2.78
CA ILE A 138 -9.19 1.62 1.37
C ILE A 138 -8.64 2.90 0.75
N PHE A 139 -9.43 3.97 0.79
CA PHE A 139 -9.18 5.19 0.02
C PHE A 139 -8.31 6.16 0.82
N ASN A 140 -7.05 5.77 1.05
CA ASN A 140 -6.07 6.57 1.75
C ASN A 140 -4.79 6.72 0.91
N CYS A 141 -4.16 7.89 0.92
CA CYS A 141 -2.83 8.09 0.36
C CYS A 141 -1.93 8.89 1.31
N LEU A 142 -0.62 8.64 1.22
CA LEU A 142 0.38 9.45 1.89
C LEU A 142 0.37 10.86 1.29
N CYS A 143 0.40 11.86 2.16
CA CYS A 143 0.49 13.26 1.80
C CYS A 143 1.95 13.68 1.61
N SER A 144 2.15 14.75 0.84
CA SER A 144 3.42 15.48 0.84
C SER A 144 3.70 16.09 2.23
N ASP A 145 4.97 16.36 2.52
CA ASP A 145 5.38 16.88 3.83
C ASP A 145 4.71 18.22 4.20
N LYS A 146 4.35 19.02 3.20
CA LYS A 146 3.69 20.33 3.38
C LYS A 146 2.19 20.22 3.65
N GLU A 147 1.58 19.08 3.32
CA GLU A 147 0.13 18.87 3.35
C GLU A 147 -0.26 17.67 4.22
N ILE A 148 0.61 17.29 5.17
CA ILE A 148 0.33 16.16 6.08
C ILE A 148 -0.98 16.43 6.83
N GLY A 149 -1.99 15.58 6.58
CA GLY A 149 -3.30 15.67 7.21
C GLY A 149 -4.31 16.58 6.51
N THR A 150 -3.90 17.32 5.47
CA THR A 150 -4.78 18.22 4.71
C THR A 150 -4.82 17.93 3.22
N CYS A 151 -3.97 17.02 2.72
CA CYS A 151 -3.97 16.66 1.31
C CYS A 151 -5.24 15.92 0.90
N GLU A 152 -5.70 16.21 -0.31
CA GLU A 152 -6.82 15.52 -0.94
C GLU A 152 -6.56 14.01 -1.04
N GLN A 153 -7.53 13.23 -0.56
CA GLN A 153 -7.51 11.77 -0.55
C GLN A 153 -8.18 11.19 -1.81
N PRO A 154 -7.90 9.92 -2.15
CA PRO A 154 -8.57 9.25 -3.26
C PRO A 154 -10.09 9.26 -3.11
N THR A 155 -10.81 9.43 -4.21
CA THR A 155 -12.27 9.34 -4.23
C THR A 155 -12.73 7.92 -3.90
N ARG A 156 -13.84 7.83 -3.18
CA ARG A 156 -14.52 6.56 -2.86
C ARG A 156 -15.36 6.09 -4.03
#